data_AF-A0A2P6WH49-F1
#
_entry.id   AF-A0A2P6WH49-F1
#
_cell.length_a   1.000
_cell.length_b   1.000
_cell.length_c   1.000
_cell.angle_alpha   90.00
_cell.angle_beta   90.00
_cell.angle_gamma   90.00
#
_symmetry.space_group_name_H-M   'P 1'
#
loop_
_entity.id
_entity.type
_entity.pdbx_description
1 polymer ?
#
loop_
_entity_poly.entity_id
_entity_poly.type
_entity_poly.pdbx_seq_one_letter_code
_entity_poly.pdbx_strand_id
1 'polypeptide(L)'
;MAFRPDHPRLIVVCLVALALAQASDMIDGALARKFSRPTLAGYLQDSIADKIFNFGCLLALTAGFHWLPFIIWGLLAREFMILAVRITDSKVEVSLKRFKRHVVLYGLFFRTGIFGFFVASLTAGRTAAICGLLSYVALTAAVVWGAINIIQMIFYRDPAVTA
;
A
#
# COMPACT_ATOMS: atom_id res chain seq x y z
N MET A 1 -14.11 18.12 -12.28
CA MET A 1 -15.27 17.21 -12.36
C MET A 1 -15.08 16.11 -11.34
N ALA A 2 -15.90 16.09 -10.28
CA ALA A 2 -15.89 14.98 -9.32
C ALA A 2 -16.66 13.83 -9.95
N PHE A 3 -16.00 12.67 -10.12
CA PHE A 3 -16.63 11.45 -10.60
C PHE A 3 -17.77 11.06 -9.65
N ARG A 4 -19.00 11.08 -10.16
CA ARG A 4 -20.15 10.51 -9.48
C ARG A 4 -20.30 9.08 -10.00
N PRO A 5 -20.17 8.06 -9.16
CA PRO A 5 -20.54 6.71 -9.58
C PRO A 5 -22.02 6.68 -9.92
N ASP A 6 -22.36 6.05 -11.04
CA ASP A 6 -23.74 5.85 -11.50
C ASP A 6 -24.57 5.06 -10.49
N HIS A 7 -23.88 4.27 -9.65
CA HIS A 7 -24.45 3.40 -8.64
C HIS A 7 -23.72 3.53 -7.30
N PRO A 8 -24.14 4.45 -6.40
CA PRO A 8 -23.51 4.63 -5.09
C PRO A 8 -23.52 3.36 -4.22
N ARG A 9 -24.48 2.45 -4.47
CA ARG A 9 -24.57 1.14 -3.81
C ARG A 9 -23.35 0.26 -4.10
N LEU A 10 -22.79 0.33 -5.31
CA LEU A 10 -21.60 -0.46 -5.68
C LEU A 10 -20.36 0.01 -4.90
N ILE A 11 -20.22 1.31 -4.63
CA ILE A 11 -19.10 1.82 -3.83
C ILE A 11 -19.16 1.30 -2.39
N VAL A 12 -20.36 1.24 -1.81
CA VAL A 12 -20.54 0.67 -0.47
C VAL A 12 -20.11 -0.81 -0.46
N VAL A 13 -20.50 -1.58 -1.48
CA VAL A 13 -20.06 -2.98 -1.62
C VAL A 13 -18.53 -3.07 -1.74
N CYS A 14 -17.89 -2.21 -2.53
CA CYS A 14 -16.43 -2.18 -2.65
C CYS A 14 -15.73 -1.80 -1.35
N LEU A 15 -16.28 -0.87 -0.56
CA LEU A 15 -15.76 -0.51 0.75
C LEU A 15 -15.89 -1.65 1.76
N VAL A 16 -17.04 -2.34 1.75
CA VAL A 16 -17.24 -3.53 2.58
C VAL A 16 -16.25 -4.63 2.17
N ALA A 17 -16.07 -4.87 0.87
CA ALA A 17 -15.07 -5.81 0.37
C ALA A 17 -13.65 -5.43 0.79
N LEU A 18 -13.29 -4.14 0.74
CA LEU A 18 -12.00 -3.64 1.19
C LEU A 18 -11.79 -3.83 2.70
N ALA A 19 -12.82 -3.57 3.51
CA ALA A 19 -12.77 -3.82 4.95
C ALA A 19 -12.64 -5.31 5.28
N LEU A 20 -13.38 -6.17 4.57
CA LEU A 20 -13.32 -7.63 4.73
C LEU A 20 -11.97 -8.19 4.30
N ALA A 21 -11.39 -7.70 3.20
CA ALA A 21 -10.06 -8.11 2.74
C ALA A 21 -8.99 -7.79 3.80
N GLN A 22 -8.98 -6.55 4.32
CA GLN A 22 -8.05 -6.14 5.38
C GLN A 22 -8.27 -6.92 6.69
N ALA A 23 -9.52 -7.31 6.99
CA ALA A 23 -9.82 -8.16 8.14
C ALA A 23 -9.36 -9.62 7.91
N SER A 24 -9.41 -10.12 6.67
CA SER A 24 -8.97 -11.47 6.31
C SER A 24 -7.49 -11.67 6.58
N ASP A 25 -6.64 -10.71 6.24
CA ASP A 25 -5.19 -10.78 6.51
C ASP A 25 -4.88 -10.94 8.01
N MET A 26 -5.71 -10.31 8.88
CA MET A 26 -5.58 -10.47 10.34
C MET A 26 -5.93 -11.89 10.79
N ILE A 27 -6.92 -12.51 10.13
CA ILE A 27 -7.36 -13.87 10.41
C ILE A 27 -6.32 -14.87 9.93
N ASP A 28 -5.76 -14.71 8.73
CA ASP A 28 -4.73 -15.61 8.18
C ASP A 28 -3.44 -15.55 9.02
N GLY A 29 -3.04 -14.36 9.47
CA GLY A 29 -1.94 -14.20 10.42
C GLY A 29 -2.22 -14.76 11.83
N ALA A 30 -3.48 -14.81 12.28
CA ALA A 30 -3.86 -15.47 13.53
C ALA A 30 -3.88 -16.99 13.39
N LEU A 31 -4.33 -17.50 12.24
CA LEU A 31 -4.38 -18.92 11.93
C LEU A 31 -2.96 -19.50 11.79
N ALA A 32 -2.06 -18.80 11.10
CA ALA A 32 -0.66 -19.20 10.97
C ALA A 32 0.06 -19.34 12.32
N ARG A 33 -0.24 -18.45 13.28
CA ARG A 33 0.29 -18.52 14.66
C ARG A 33 -0.27 -19.69 15.45
N LYS A 34 -1.52 -20.10 15.17
CA LYS A 34 -2.17 -21.24 15.83
C LYS A 34 -1.66 -22.60 15.33
N PHE A 35 -1.24 -22.68 14.06
CA PHE A 35 -0.77 -23.92 13.44
C PHE A 35 0.76 -24.13 13.46
N SER A 36 1.54 -23.18 13.99
CA SER A 36 3.00 -23.28 14.21
C SER A 36 3.83 -23.77 13.01
N ARG A 37 3.31 -23.59 11.78
CA ARG A 37 4.00 -23.96 10.53
C ARG A 37 3.89 -22.83 9.50
N PRO A 38 4.66 -21.75 9.65
CA PRO A 38 4.78 -20.76 8.59
C PRO A 38 5.49 -21.39 7.39
N THR A 39 4.77 -21.58 6.28
CA THR A 39 5.39 -22.03 5.03
C THR A 39 5.87 -20.82 4.24
N LEU A 40 7.04 -20.93 3.60
CA LEU A 40 7.58 -19.86 2.74
C LEU A 40 6.61 -19.52 1.60
N ALA A 41 5.93 -20.54 1.05
CA ALA A 41 4.92 -20.40 0.01
C ALA A 41 3.70 -19.59 0.48
N GLY A 42 3.20 -19.85 1.69
CA GLY A 42 2.07 -19.10 2.26
C GLY A 42 2.41 -17.63 2.50
N TYR A 43 3.60 -17.35 3.06
CA TYR A 43 4.07 -15.97 3.26
C TYR A 43 4.20 -15.18 1.95
N LEU A 44 4.70 -15.82 0.89
CA LEU A 44 4.82 -15.21 -0.42
C LEU A 44 3.45 -14.94 -1.06
N GLN A 45 2.53 -15.91 -0.98
CA GLN A 45 1.18 -15.78 -1.53
C GLN A 45 0.41 -14.64 -0.84
N ASP A 46 0.47 -14.57 0.49
CA ASP A 46 -0.14 -13.51 1.29
C ASP A 46 0.37 -12.12 0.88
N SER A 47 1.69 -11.96 0.80
CA SER A 47 2.32 -10.70 0.39
C SER A 47 2.02 -10.30 -1.07
N ILE A 48 1.72 -11.25 -1.95
CA ILE A 48 1.36 -10.98 -3.35
C ILE A 48 -0.11 -10.61 -3.47
N ALA A 49 -1.01 -11.35 -2.81
CA ALA A 49 -2.44 -11.10 -2.83
C ALA A 49 -2.76 -9.69 -2.31
N ASP A 50 -2.12 -9.29 -1.21
CA ASP A 50 -2.32 -7.99 -0.58
C ASP A 50 -1.89 -6.83 -1.53
N LYS A 51 -0.80 -7.00 -2.29
CA LYS A 51 -0.39 -6.02 -3.31
C LYS A 51 -1.38 -5.96 -4.48
N ILE A 52 -1.74 -7.11 -5.06
CA ILE A 52 -2.66 -7.17 -6.21
C ILE A 52 -4.00 -6.53 -5.85
N PHE A 53 -4.53 -6.83 -4.66
CA PHE A 53 -5.78 -6.25 -4.19
C PHE A 53 -5.72 -4.73 -4.10
N ASN A 54 -4.71 -4.19 -3.41
CA ASN A 54 -4.57 -2.75 -3.23
C ASN A 54 -4.33 -1.99 -4.55
N PHE A 55 -3.52 -2.53 -5.46
CA PHE A 55 -3.33 -1.94 -6.79
C PHE A 55 -4.57 -2.06 -7.68
N GLY A 56 -5.31 -3.17 -7.58
CA GLY A 56 -6.59 -3.33 -8.25
C GLY A 56 -7.61 -2.28 -7.82
N CYS A 57 -7.68 -1.96 -6.52
CA CYS A 57 -8.51 -0.88 -6.01
C CYS A 57 -8.08 0.49 -6.56
N LEU A 58 -6.78 0.79 -6.57
CA LEU A 58 -6.27 2.05 -7.13
C LEU A 58 -6.56 2.17 -8.63
N LEU A 59 -6.41 1.08 -9.39
CA LEU A 59 -6.75 1.04 -10.81
C LEU A 59 -8.24 1.28 -11.06
N ALA A 60 -9.14 0.68 -10.27
CA ALA A 60 -10.57 0.94 -10.40
C ALA A 60 -10.92 2.43 -10.17
N LEU A 61 -10.18 3.10 -9.27
CA LEU A 61 -10.38 4.51 -8.97
C LEU A 61 -9.86 5.45 -10.08
N THR A 62 -9.02 5.00 -11.01
CA THR A 62 -8.51 5.87 -12.08
C THR A 62 -9.60 6.37 -13.02
N ALA A 63 -10.71 5.64 -13.13
CA ALA A 63 -11.89 6.06 -13.89
C ALA A 63 -12.46 7.40 -13.40
N GLY A 64 -12.32 7.69 -12.09
CA GLY A 64 -12.77 8.95 -11.49
C GLY A 64 -11.67 9.97 -11.20
N PHE A 65 -10.40 9.53 -11.21
CA PHE A 65 -9.26 10.28 -10.74
C PHE A 65 -8.11 10.21 -11.77
N HIS A 66 -8.16 11.10 -12.78
CA HIS A 66 -7.29 11.10 -13.95
C HIS A 66 -5.78 11.25 -13.66
N TRP A 67 -5.39 11.83 -12.52
CA TRP A 67 -3.99 11.99 -12.12
C TRP A 67 -3.44 10.79 -11.34
N LEU A 68 -4.33 9.90 -10.88
CA LEU A 68 -3.98 8.72 -10.09
C LEU A 68 -3.05 7.74 -10.81
N PRO A 69 -3.15 7.49 -12.14
CA PRO A 69 -2.25 6.59 -12.85
C PRO A 69 -0.76 6.91 -12.68
N PHE A 70 -0.37 8.19 -12.67
CA PHE A 70 1.03 8.59 -12.49
C PHE A 70 1.57 8.19 -11.10
N ILE A 71 0.73 8.32 -10.08
CA ILE A 71 1.07 7.93 -8.71
C ILE A 71 1.15 6.42 -8.59
N ILE A 72 0.24 5.69 -9.24
CA ILE A 72 0.26 4.21 -9.29
C ILE A 72 1.59 3.72 -9.87
N TRP A 73 2.08 4.33 -10.95
CA TRP A 73 3.38 3.98 -11.53
C TRP A 73 4.54 4.19 -10.54
N GLY A 74 4.55 5.30 -9.79
CA GLY A 74 5.54 5.55 -8.74
C GLY A 74 5.50 4.51 -7.61
N LEU A 75 4.29 4.12 -7.18
CA LEU A 75 4.08 3.09 -6.17
C LEU A 75 4.52 1.71 -6.67
N LEU A 76 4.22 1.35 -7.93
CA LEU A 76 4.67 0.12 -8.54
C LEU A 76 6.20 0.06 -8.66
N ALA A 77 6.84 1.12 -9.13
CA ALA A 77 8.29 1.20 -9.22
C ALA A 77 8.95 0.93 -7.85
N ARG A 78 8.39 1.51 -6.78
CA ARG A 78 8.82 1.25 -5.40
C ARG A 78 8.68 -0.22 -5.01
N GLU A 79 7.55 -0.86 -5.32
CA GLU A 79 7.35 -2.29 -5.00
C GLU A 79 8.33 -3.20 -5.74
N PHE A 80 8.60 -2.93 -7.02
CA PHE A 80 9.60 -3.65 -7.80
C PHE A 80 11.02 -3.46 -7.26
N MET A 81 11.39 -2.24 -6.85
CA MET A 81 12.69 -1.97 -6.25
C MET A 81 12.89 -2.74 -4.94
N ILE A 82 11.88 -2.80 -4.06
CA ILE A 82 11.99 -3.57 -2.82
C ILE A 82 12.08 -5.07 -3.10
N LEU A 83 11.34 -5.57 -4.09
CA LEU A 83 11.46 -6.97 -4.49
C LEU A 83 12.87 -7.27 -5.03
N ALA A 84 13.42 -6.41 -5.88
CA ALA A 84 14.77 -6.55 -6.42
C ALA A 84 15.83 -6.55 -5.31
N VAL A 85 15.72 -5.62 -4.35
CA VAL A 85 16.60 -5.55 -3.18
C VAL A 85 16.51 -6.81 -2.33
N ARG A 86 15.30 -7.34 -2.06
CA ARG A 86 15.10 -8.60 -1.33
C ARG A 86 15.73 -9.82 -2.00
N ILE A 87 15.76 -9.86 -3.32
CA ILE A 87 16.36 -10.97 -4.08
C ILE A 87 17.89 -10.86 -4.07
N THR A 88 18.42 -9.64 -4.14
CA THR A 88 19.87 -9.40 -4.27
C THR A 88 20.59 -9.49 -2.93
N ASP A 89 19.95 -9.06 -1.84
CA ASP A 89 20.55 -9.03 -0.51
C ASP A 89 19.70 -9.81 0.52
N SER A 90 20.31 -10.85 1.09
CA SER A 90 19.70 -11.70 2.11
C SER A 90 19.54 -11.00 3.47
N LYS A 91 20.22 -9.86 3.69
CA LYS A 91 20.15 -9.08 4.94
C LYS A 91 19.07 -8.01 4.95
N VAL A 92 18.25 -7.93 3.89
CA VAL A 92 17.16 -6.94 3.78
C VAL A 92 16.17 -7.01 4.93
N GLU A 93 15.96 -8.18 5.53
CA GLU A 93 15.09 -8.33 6.69
C GLU A 93 15.61 -7.54 7.92
N VAL A 94 16.93 -7.44 8.10
CA VAL A 94 17.56 -6.66 9.19
C VAL A 94 17.36 -5.17 8.95
N SER A 95 17.57 -4.72 7.70
CA SER A 95 17.36 -3.32 7.31
C SER A 95 15.88 -2.90 7.42
N LEU A 96 14.95 -3.78 7.02
CA LEU A 96 13.51 -3.60 7.18
C LEU A 96 13.10 -3.41 8.65
N LYS A 97 13.67 -4.21 9.56
CA LYS A 97 13.40 -4.09 11.00
C LYS A 97 13.95 -2.79 11.57
N ARG A 98 15.11 -2.33 11.12
CA ARG A 98 15.73 -1.07 11.56
C ARG A 98 14.92 0.15 11.12
N PHE A 99 14.54 0.21 9.85
CA PHE A 99 13.80 1.34 9.28
C PHE A 99 12.28 1.17 9.34
N LYS A 100 11.78 0.39 10.31
CA LYS A 100 10.35 0.07 10.48
C LYS A 100 9.46 1.32 10.49
N ARG A 101 9.92 2.44 11.05
CA ARG A 101 9.17 3.71 11.04
C ARG A 101 8.81 4.18 9.63
N HIS A 102 9.76 4.13 8.68
CA HIS A 102 9.51 4.57 7.31
C HIS A 102 8.58 3.59 6.56
N VAL A 103 8.70 2.29 6.83
CA VAL A 103 7.79 1.26 6.29
C VAL A 103 6.37 1.46 6.80
N VAL A 104 6.20 1.74 8.11
CA VAL A 104 4.89 1.99 8.72
C VAL A 104 4.29 3.30 8.20
N LEU A 105 5.08 4.36 8.07
CA LEU A 105 4.60 5.65 7.52
C LEU A 105 4.15 5.51 6.06
N TYR A 106 4.92 4.81 5.23
CA TYR A 106 4.50 4.46 3.87
C TYR A 106 3.15 3.74 3.87
N GLY A 107 3.02 2.66 4.65
CA GLY A 107 1.78 1.88 4.73
C GLY A 107 0.58 2.69 5.24
N LEU A 108 0.81 3.58 6.21
CA LEU A 108 -0.21 4.49 6.72
C LEU A 108 -0.71 5.44 5.63
N PHE A 109 0.20 6.16 4.96
CA PHE A 109 -0.16 7.10 3.90
C PHE A 109 -0.82 6.41 2.70
N PHE A 110 -0.36 5.21 2.36
CA PHE A 110 -0.94 4.41 1.30
C PHE A 110 -2.40 4.03 1.62
N ARG A 111 -2.66 3.49 2.82
CA ARG A 111 -4.01 3.07 3.24
C ARG A 111 -4.96 4.26 3.42
N THR A 112 -4.50 5.35 4.03
CA THR A 112 -5.32 6.55 4.20
C THR A 112 -5.63 7.22 2.86
N GLY A 113 -4.69 7.20 1.91
CA GLY A 113 -4.89 7.68 0.55
C GLY A 113 -5.99 6.91 -0.19
N ILE A 114 -5.91 5.57 -0.21
CA ILE A 114 -6.94 4.71 -0.81
C ILE A 114 -8.31 4.95 -0.17
N PHE A 115 -8.37 4.90 1.17
CA PHE A 115 -9.62 5.10 1.89
C PHE A 115 -10.24 6.47 1.61
N GLY A 116 -9.44 7.53 1.58
CA GLY A 116 -9.94 8.88 1.28
C GLY A 116 -10.50 9.02 -0.14
N PHE A 117 -10.00 8.26 -1.13
CA PHE A 117 -10.56 8.26 -2.48
C PHE A 117 -11.92 7.56 -2.55
N PHE A 118 -12.09 6.49 -1.78
CA PHE A 118 -13.39 5.85 -1.62
C PHE A 118 -14.40 6.80 -0.94
N VAL A 119 -13.98 7.51 0.12
CA VAL A 119 -14.83 8.52 0.78
C VAL A 119 -15.14 9.70 -0.15
N ALA A 120 -14.17 10.16 -0.94
CA ALA A 120 -14.37 11.19 -1.95
C ALA A 120 -15.41 10.76 -2.99
N SER A 121 -15.43 9.48 -3.35
CA SER A 121 -16.40 8.91 -4.30
C SER A 121 -17.81 8.74 -3.72
N LEU A 122 -17.96 8.70 -2.39
CA LEU A 122 -19.26 8.66 -1.70
C LEU A 122 -19.86 10.04 -1.42
N THR A 123 -19.03 11.08 -1.38
CA THR A 123 -19.45 12.43 -1.03
C THR A 123 -19.65 13.28 -2.29
N ALA A 124 -20.31 14.43 -2.16
CA ALA A 124 -20.57 15.33 -3.28
C ALA A 124 -20.21 16.78 -2.93
N GLY A 125 -19.85 17.56 -3.95
CA GLY A 125 -19.52 18.97 -3.80
C GLY A 125 -18.13 19.21 -3.19
N ARG A 126 -18.04 20.16 -2.26
CA ARG A 126 -16.77 20.63 -1.70
C ARG A 126 -16.05 19.57 -0.85
N THR A 127 -16.80 18.72 -0.17
CA THR A 127 -16.24 17.63 0.66
C THR A 127 -15.52 16.59 -0.19
N ALA A 128 -16.11 16.18 -1.31
CA ALA A 128 -15.48 15.26 -2.27
C ALA A 128 -14.16 15.81 -2.83
N ALA A 129 -14.12 17.10 -3.15
CA ALA A 129 -12.91 17.76 -3.64
C ALA A 129 -11.80 17.78 -2.57
N ILE A 130 -12.14 18.09 -1.32
CA ILE A 130 -11.19 18.09 -0.19
C ILE A 130 -10.66 16.67 0.06
N CYS A 131 -11.55 15.67 0.15
CA CYS A 131 -11.16 14.28 0.38
C CYS A 131 -10.25 13.76 -0.75
N GLY A 132 -10.59 14.04 -2.02
CA GLY A 132 -9.77 13.66 -3.16
C GLY A 132 -8.39 14.33 -3.13
N LEU A 133 -8.34 15.63 -2.82
CA LEU A 133 -7.06 16.36 -2.69
C LEU A 133 -6.19 15.79 -1.58
N LEU A 134 -6.77 15.56 -0.39
CA LEU A 134 -6.05 14.96 0.73
C LEU A 134 -5.52 13.56 0.39
N SER A 135 -6.29 12.77 -0.37
CA SER A 135 -5.85 11.46 -0.85
C SER A 135 -4.69 11.55 -1.84
N TYR A 136 -4.71 12.51 -2.77
CA TYR A 136 -3.57 12.76 -3.66
C TYR A 136 -2.31 13.12 -2.86
N VAL A 137 -2.44 14.01 -1.87
CA VAL A 137 -1.33 14.39 -0.99
C VAL A 137 -0.82 13.19 -0.19
N ALA A 138 -1.71 12.35 0.34
CA ALA A 138 -1.32 11.16 1.08
C ALA A 138 -0.56 10.16 0.20
N LEU A 139 -1.06 9.84 -1.00
CA LEU A 139 -0.38 8.88 -1.87
C LEU A 139 0.95 9.42 -2.43
N THR A 140 1.03 10.71 -2.73
CA THR A 140 2.32 11.32 -3.14
C THR A 140 3.32 11.30 -1.99
N ALA A 141 2.90 11.58 -0.75
CA ALA A 141 3.73 11.40 0.43
C ALA A 141 4.16 9.93 0.61
N ALA A 142 3.28 8.96 0.30
CA ALA A 142 3.63 7.54 0.32
C ALA A 142 4.75 7.23 -0.69
N VAL A 143 4.67 7.74 -1.92
CA VAL A 143 5.75 7.56 -2.92
C VAL A 143 7.07 8.11 -2.41
N VAL A 144 7.07 9.33 -1.85
CA VAL A 144 8.29 9.97 -1.31
C VAL A 144 8.88 9.16 -0.15
N TRP A 145 8.05 8.76 0.81
CA TRP A 145 8.51 7.97 1.96
C TRP A 145 8.99 6.57 1.54
N GLY A 146 8.34 5.98 0.55
CA GLY A 146 8.76 4.73 -0.07
C GLY A 146 10.14 4.85 -0.73
N ALA A 147 10.41 5.92 -1.45
CA ALA A 147 11.71 6.18 -2.07
C ALA A 147 12.82 6.40 -1.02
N ILE A 148 12.55 7.21 0.01
CA ILE A 148 13.49 7.42 1.13
C ILE A 148 13.85 6.07 1.79
N ASN A 149 12.85 5.22 2.00
CA ASN A 149 13.05 3.91 2.60
C ASN A 149 13.97 3.01 1.74
N ILE A 150 13.81 3.00 0.42
CA ILE A 150 14.68 2.24 -0.49
C ILE A 150 16.11 2.77 -0.46
N ILE A 151 16.28 4.09 -0.54
CA ILE A 151 17.61 4.71 -0.49
C ILE A 151 18.32 4.32 0.82
N GLN A 152 17.63 4.44 1.95
CA GLN A 152 18.18 4.02 3.24
C GLN A 152 18.56 2.54 3.25
N MET A 153 17.77 1.66 2.62
CA MET A 153 18.09 0.23 2.55
C MET A 153 19.35 -0.05 1.71
N ILE A 154 19.47 0.59 0.55
CA ILE A 154 20.60 0.36 -0.38
C ILE A 154 21.91 0.90 0.21
N PHE A 155 21.87 2.09 0.83
CA PHE A 155 23.07 2.73 1.39
C PHE A 155 23.38 2.27 2.82
N TYR A 156 22.54 1.45 3.43
CA TYR A 156 22.83 0.88 4.75
C TYR A 156 23.97 -0.12 4.65
N ARG A 157 25.17 0.30 5.04
CA ARG A 157 26.31 -0.57 5.26
C ARG A 157 26.39 -0.88 6.75
N ASP A 158 26.34 -2.16 7.09
CA ASP A 158 26.43 -2.60 8.47
C ASP A 158 27.79 -2.17 9.06
N PRO A 159 27.81 -1.29 10.09
CA PRO A 159 29.05 -0.82 10.69
C PRO A 159 29.88 -1.96 11.30
N ALA A 160 29.28 -3.12 11.58
CA ALA A 160 29.97 -4.29 12.13
C ALA A 160 30.82 -5.07 11.10
N VAL A 161 30.69 -4.78 9.79
CA VAL A 161 31.45 -5.45 8.71
C VAL A 161 32.62 -4.60 8.21
N THR A 162 32.70 -3.34 8.67
CA THR A 162 33.75 -2.37 8.29
C THR A 162 34.77 -2.11 9.40
N ALA A 163 34.70 -2.86 10.51
CA ALA A 163 35.65 -2.81 11.62
C ALA A 163 36.52 -4.07 11.67
#